data_AF-A0A533XPN4-F1
#
_entry.id   AF-A0A533XPN4-F1
#
_cell.length_a   1.000
_cell.length_b   1.000
_cell.length_c   1.000
_cell.angle_alpha   90.00
_cell.angle_beta   90.00
_cell.angle_gamma   90.00
#
_symmetry.space_group_name_H-M   'P 1'
#
loop_
_entity.id
_entity.type
_entity.pdbx_description
1 polymer ?
#
loop_
_entity_poly.entity_id
_entity_poly.type
_entity_poly.pdbx_seq_one_letter_code
_entity_poly.pdbx_strand_id
1 'polypeptide(L)'
;MSLAIATARLLLLCCTVLTPLPCLAIPAEGEPFSDLRLNDPQPTTILVRVVGHGAMVLGREVGSARVTITDVGTKQILATGIQQGEAGDQNQIMRTPRLMEEPHYSSRPAATFTATFDLLHPTLVEVTAEGPLAYPASSQRASTTVWLVPGQDMTNDGIVLHLYGYIVQIEYPQSGEPLIAKDDVILRAVVRTLSGALVRPHGDWDSRKIHIYGELMIGERVLERLQLFYNNDRSSFEAPFFVPLSNDAPDGITLRVVAADPSSGNFGVGKAKYPVLTERLPPKKP
;
A
#
# COMPACT_ATOMS: atom_id res chain seq x y z
N MET A 1 88.44 -9.76 -38.90
CA MET A 1 87.41 -9.81 -37.85
C MET A 1 86.17 -10.50 -38.44
N SER A 2 85.84 -11.67 -37.88
CA SER A 2 84.62 -12.51 -37.90
C SER A 2 83.41 -12.14 -38.77
N LEU A 3 82.51 -13.04 -39.18
CA LEU A 3 82.38 -14.50 -39.36
C LEU A 3 80.87 -14.70 -39.68
N ALA A 4 80.53 -15.49 -40.70
CA ALA A 4 79.22 -16.16 -40.92
C ALA A 4 77.97 -15.22 -41.12
N ILE A 5 76.87 -15.57 -41.79
CA ILE A 5 76.10 -16.83 -41.90
C ILE A 5 75.29 -16.81 -43.22
N ALA A 6 75.24 -17.96 -43.89
CA ALA A 6 74.16 -18.35 -44.81
C ALA A 6 73.20 -19.30 -44.07
N THR A 7 71.89 -19.05 -44.10
CA THR A 7 70.78 -19.95 -43.69
C THR A 7 69.53 -19.50 -44.46
N ALA A 8 68.80 -20.28 -45.27
CA ALA A 8 68.19 -21.61 -45.14
C ALA A 8 66.92 -21.67 -44.26
N ARG A 9 65.84 -22.19 -44.87
CA ARG A 9 64.66 -22.91 -44.31
C ARG A 9 63.52 -22.07 -43.70
N LEU A 10 62.30 -22.15 -44.27
CA LEU A 10 61.28 -23.21 -44.11
C LEU A 10 60.67 -23.23 -42.71
N LEU A 11 59.46 -22.69 -42.53
CA LEU A 11 58.49 -23.06 -41.50
C LEU A 11 57.24 -22.19 -41.73
N LEU A 12 56.00 -22.61 -41.57
CA LEU A 12 55.33 -23.91 -41.51
C LEU A 12 53.86 -23.52 -41.40
N LEU A 13 52.96 -24.41 -41.80
CA LEU A 13 51.55 -24.37 -41.42
C LEU A 13 51.38 -23.95 -39.95
N CYS A 14 50.67 -22.85 -39.69
CA CYS A 14 49.92 -22.73 -38.45
C CYS A 14 48.44 -22.83 -38.80
N CYS A 15 48.01 -24.10 -38.94
CA CYS A 15 46.67 -24.51 -38.59
C CYS A 15 46.41 -24.11 -37.14
N THR A 16 45.89 -22.91 -36.89
CA THR A 16 45.11 -22.70 -35.67
C THR A 16 43.67 -23.02 -36.02
N VAL A 17 43.38 -24.30 -35.86
CA VAL A 17 42.04 -24.87 -35.73
C VAL A 17 41.20 -23.88 -34.91
N LEU A 18 40.20 -23.26 -35.54
CA LEU A 18 39.07 -22.70 -34.81
C LEU A 18 38.42 -23.91 -34.14
N THR A 19 38.78 -24.18 -32.90
CA THR A 19 38.01 -25.09 -32.07
C THR A 19 36.68 -24.40 -31.83
N PRO A 20 35.54 -24.96 -32.28
CA PRO A 20 34.27 -24.47 -31.77
C PRO A 20 34.32 -24.75 -30.27
N LEU A 21 34.32 -23.68 -29.46
CA LEU A 21 33.98 -23.78 -28.05
C LEU A 21 32.68 -24.60 -28.01
N PRO A 22 32.66 -25.82 -27.44
CA PRO A 22 31.40 -26.46 -27.17
C PRO A 22 30.62 -25.47 -26.31
N CYS A 23 29.43 -25.08 -26.77
CA CYS A 23 28.44 -24.49 -25.88
C CYS A 23 28.31 -25.48 -24.71
N LEU A 24 28.98 -25.18 -23.61
CA LEU A 24 28.75 -25.83 -22.34
C LEU A 24 27.36 -25.33 -21.93
N ALA A 25 26.33 -26.04 -22.40
CA ALA A 25 25.04 -26.01 -21.76
C ALA A 25 25.31 -26.42 -20.32
N ILE A 26 25.22 -25.45 -19.40
CA ILE A 26 25.23 -25.73 -17.97
C ILE A 26 24.06 -26.71 -17.77
N PRO A 27 24.32 -27.96 -17.37
CA PRO A 27 23.23 -28.87 -17.07
C PRO A 27 22.42 -28.21 -15.96
N ALA A 28 21.10 -28.12 -16.15
CA ALA A 28 20.20 -27.79 -15.05
C ALA A 28 20.31 -28.94 -14.05
N GLU A 29 21.23 -28.83 -13.10
CA GLU A 29 21.32 -29.72 -11.94
C GLU A 29 20.12 -29.42 -11.04
N GLY A 30 18.97 -29.95 -11.44
CA GLY A 30 17.84 -30.13 -10.55
C GLY A 30 18.10 -31.38 -9.72
N GLU A 31 18.02 -31.27 -8.40
CA GLU A 31 17.90 -32.46 -7.56
C GLU A 31 16.73 -33.32 -8.07
N PRO A 32 16.87 -34.66 -8.11
CA PRO A 32 15.79 -35.52 -8.54
C PRO A 32 14.58 -35.32 -7.63
N PHE A 33 13.37 -35.28 -8.21
CA PHE A 33 12.12 -35.22 -7.47
C PHE A 33 12.07 -36.39 -6.47
N SER A 34 12.32 -36.09 -5.20
CA SER A 34 12.51 -37.08 -4.14
C SER A 34 11.22 -37.45 -3.41
N ASP A 35 10.11 -36.75 -3.72
CA ASP A 35 8.82 -37.01 -3.10
C ASP A 35 7.95 -37.94 -3.95
N LEU A 36 7.74 -39.16 -3.45
CA LEU A 36 6.94 -40.21 -4.08
C LEU A 36 5.44 -40.11 -3.73
N ARG A 37 5.03 -39.11 -2.95
CA ARG A 37 3.63 -38.85 -2.57
C ARG A 37 2.87 -38.10 -3.66
N LEU A 38 2.85 -38.67 -4.86
CA LEU A 38 2.30 -38.02 -6.07
C LEU A 38 0.78 -37.79 -6.02
N ASN A 39 0.06 -38.50 -5.14
CA ASN A 39 -1.41 -38.45 -5.07
C ASN A 39 -1.95 -38.06 -3.69
N ASP A 40 -1.07 -37.77 -2.72
CA ASP A 40 -1.50 -37.37 -1.39
C ASP A 40 -1.66 -35.84 -1.35
N PRO A 41 -2.59 -35.31 -0.54
CA PRO A 41 -2.65 -33.87 -0.30
C PRO A 41 -1.31 -33.39 0.26
N GLN A 42 -0.71 -32.38 -0.36
CA GLN A 42 0.53 -31.80 0.14
C GLN A 42 0.25 -30.48 0.87
N PRO A 43 0.76 -30.32 2.10
CA PRO A 43 0.63 -29.07 2.83
C PRO A 43 1.34 -27.96 2.07
N THR A 44 0.63 -26.86 1.84
CA THR A 44 1.09 -25.73 1.06
C THR A 44 0.82 -24.47 1.87
N THR A 45 1.87 -23.84 2.37
CA THR A 45 1.80 -22.64 3.21
C THR A 45 1.95 -21.40 2.36
N ILE A 46 0.99 -20.49 2.47
CA ILE A 46 1.02 -19.20 1.78
C ILE A 46 0.94 -18.08 2.79
N LEU A 47 1.72 -17.03 2.52
CA LEU A 47 1.61 -15.74 3.20
C LEU A 47 0.88 -14.75 2.30
N VAL A 48 0.05 -13.91 2.89
CA VAL A 48 -0.57 -12.77 2.22
C VAL A 48 -0.25 -11.50 3.00
N ARG A 49 0.21 -10.48 2.30
CA ARG A 49 0.46 -9.15 2.85
C ARG A 49 -0.36 -8.10 2.13
N VAL A 50 -1.04 -7.28 2.90
CA VAL A 50 -1.80 -6.14 2.40
C VAL A 50 -1.04 -4.87 2.73
N VAL A 51 -0.71 -4.08 1.71
CA VAL A 51 0.19 -2.93 1.80
C VAL A 51 -0.47 -1.68 1.23
N GLY A 52 -0.15 -0.52 1.79
CA GLY A 52 -0.51 0.75 1.15
C GLY A 52 0.33 0.92 -0.13
N HIS A 53 -0.29 1.34 -1.23
CA HIS A 53 0.44 1.53 -2.48
C HIS A 53 1.50 2.63 -2.33
N GLY A 54 2.76 2.31 -2.63
CA GLY A 54 3.90 3.20 -2.37
C GLY A 54 4.15 3.45 -0.88
N ALA A 55 3.68 2.56 0.01
CA ALA A 55 3.83 2.69 1.46
C ALA A 55 4.17 1.35 2.13
N MET A 56 3.86 1.23 3.42
CA MET A 56 4.20 0.09 4.27
C MET A 56 3.03 -0.92 4.37
N VAL A 57 3.25 -2.02 5.10
CA VAL A 57 2.21 -3.01 5.38
C VAL A 57 1.14 -2.39 6.29
N LEU A 58 -0.13 -2.75 6.09
CA LEU A 58 -1.23 -2.32 6.97
C LEU A 58 -1.10 -3.01 8.35
N GLY A 59 -0.38 -2.38 9.27
CA GLY A 59 -0.18 -2.92 10.62
C GLY A 59 -1.41 -2.80 11.51
N ARG A 60 -1.27 -3.29 12.76
CA ARG A 60 -2.30 -3.18 13.79
C ARG A 60 -2.77 -1.75 14.07
N GLU A 61 -1.91 -0.75 13.89
CA GLU A 61 -2.22 0.66 14.17
C GLU A 61 -3.38 1.18 13.31
N VAL A 62 -3.55 0.63 12.11
CA VAL A 62 -4.66 0.96 11.20
C VAL A 62 -5.76 -0.11 11.20
N GLY A 63 -5.76 -0.99 12.19
CA GLY A 63 -6.69 -2.10 12.31
C GLY A 63 -6.43 -3.25 11.34
N SER A 64 -5.25 -3.30 10.72
CA SER A 64 -4.87 -4.33 9.74
C SER A 64 -5.80 -4.37 8.51
N ALA A 65 -5.74 -5.47 7.76
CA ALA A 65 -6.60 -5.77 6.63
C ALA A 65 -7.18 -7.19 6.75
N ARG A 66 -8.40 -7.37 6.25
CA ARG A 66 -9.04 -8.67 6.10
C ARG A 66 -8.58 -9.30 4.80
N VAL A 67 -8.21 -10.58 4.85
CA VAL A 67 -7.85 -11.39 3.70
C VAL A 67 -8.85 -12.51 3.55
N THR A 68 -9.28 -12.79 2.32
CA THR A 68 -10.13 -13.93 1.97
C THR A 68 -9.56 -14.61 0.75
N ILE A 69 -9.39 -15.94 0.82
CA ILE A 69 -8.86 -16.78 -0.25
C ILE A 69 -10.00 -17.69 -0.69
N THR A 70 -10.36 -17.61 -1.96
CA THR A 70 -11.50 -18.32 -2.54
C THR A 70 -11.02 -19.15 -3.72
N ASP A 71 -11.41 -20.41 -3.78
CA ASP A 71 -11.21 -21.23 -4.98
C ASP A 71 -12.03 -20.66 -6.13
N VAL A 72 -11.37 -20.40 -7.28
CA VAL A 72 -12.03 -19.76 -8.42
C VAL A 72 -13.03 -20.70 -9.11
N GLY A 73 -12.74 -22.00 -9.15
CA GLY A 73 -13.57 -23.01 -9.82
C GLY A 73 -14.79 -23.39 -8.99
N THR A 74 -14.61 -23.65 -7.70
CA THR A 74 -15.69 -24.08 -6.80
C THR A 74 -16.42 -22.93 -6.12
N LYS A 75 -15.84 -21.71 -6.14
CA LYS A 75 -16.31 -20.52 -5.39
C LYS A 75 -16.32 -20.71 -3.87
N GLN A 76 -15.67 -21.76 -3.36
CA GLN A 76 -15.57 -22.02 -1.93
C GLN A 76 -14.51 -21.11 -1.30
N ILE A 77 -14.85 -20.48 -0.17
CA ILE A 77 -13.87 -19.79 0.66
C ILE A 77 -12.98 -20.85 1.32
N LEU A 78 -11.69 -20.85 0.98
CA LEU A 78 -10.69 -21.76 1.52
C LEU A 78 -10.15 -21.25 2.85
N ALA A 79 -9.91 -19.95 2.97
CA ALA A 79 -9.48 -19.31 4.21
C ALA A 79 -9.94 -17.85 4.28
N THR A 80 -10.14 -17.35 5.52
CA THR A 80 -10.41 -15.94 5.78
C THR A 80 -9.83 -15.56 7.13
N GLY A 81 -9.31 -14.34 7.24
CA GLY A 81 -8.75 -13.83 8.49
C GLY A 81 -8.30 -12.38 8.40
N ILE A 82 -7.67 -11.90 9.47
CA ILE A 82 -7.10 -10.55 9.55
C ILE A 82 -5.60 -10.70 9.70
N GLN A 83 -4.82 -9.97 8.90
CA GLN A 83 -3.36 -9.98 9.03
C GLN A 83 -2.91 -9.45 10.40
N GLN A 84 -1.89 -10.08 10.98
CA GLN A 84 -1.40 -9.75 12.34
C GLN A 84 0.03 -9.25 12.27
N GLY A 85 0.35 -8.20 13.03
CA GLY A 85 1.69 -7.64 13.18
C GLY A 85 1.75 -6.12 12.97
N GLU A 86 2.98 -5.59 12.96
CA GLU A 86 3.25 -4.17 12.76
C GLU A 86 3.41 -3.80 11.28
N ALA A 87 3.50 -2.52 10.94
CA ALA A 87 3.63 -2.06 9.55
C ALA A 87 4.96 -2.46 8.87
N GLY A 88 5.96 -2.90 9.65
CA GLY A 88 7.32 -3.21 9.21
C GLY A 88 8.31 -2.08 9.52
N ASP A 89 9.54 -2.21 9.03
CA ASP A 89 10.59 -1.21 9.23
C ASP A 89 10.62 -0.20 8.08
N GLN A 90 10.35 1.07 8.38
CA GLN A 90 10.26 2.12 7.36
C GLN A 90 11.57 2.34 6.59
N ASN A 91 12.74 2.23 7.25
CA ASN A 91 14.01 2.42 6.56
C ASN A 91 14.25 1.30 5.55
N GLN A 92 14.02 0.06 5.96
CA GLN A 92 14.19 -1.11 5.12
C GLN A 92 13.18 -1.12 3.96
N ILE A 93 11.91 -0.80 4.21
CA ILE A 93 10.86 -0.85 3.17
C ILE A 93 10.99 0.33 2.19
N MET A 94 11.24 1.55 2.69
CA MET A 94 11.12 2.77 1.88
C MET A 94 12.45 3.34 1.38
N ARG A 95 13.57 3.07 2.07
CA ARG A 95 14.83 3.79 1.84
C ARG A 95 15.98 2.89 1.41
N THR A 96 15.92 1.60 1.71
CA THR A 96 16.98 0.65 1.37
C THR A 96 16.80 0.15 -0.08
N PRO A 97 17.76 0.42 -0.98
CA PRO A 97 17.79 -0.21 -2.30
C PRO A 97 17.93 -1.73 -2.16
N ARG A 98 17.32 -2.48 -3.08
CA ARG A 98 17.34 -3.94 -3.07
C ARG A 98 17.30 -4.50 -4.48
N LEU A 99 17.74 -5.75 -4.61
CA LEU A 99 17.56 -6.53 -5.84
C LEU A 99 16.12 -7.03 -5.97
N MET A 100 15.75 -7.52 -7.14
CA MET A 100 14.35 -7.89 -7.43
C MET A 100 13.93 -9.17 -6.70
N GLU A 101 14.87 -10.08 -6.48
CA GLU A 101 14.72 -11.35 -5.78
C GLU A 101 14.74 -11.22 -4.25
N GLU A 102 15.17 -10.07 -3.73
CA GLU A 102 15.24 -9.83 -2.30
C GLU A 102 13.86 -9.50 -1.72
N PRO A 103 13.50 -10.05 -0.55
CA PRO A 103 12.22 -9.77 0.08
C PRO A 103 12.09 -8.29 0.45
N HIS A 104 10.97 -7.67 0.05
CA HIS A 104 10.64 -6.30 0.38
C HIS A 104 10.04 -6.18 1.78
N TYR A 105 9.07 -7.01 2.12
CA TYR A 105 8.27 -6.87 3.35
C TYR A 105 8.59 -7.92 4.40
N SER A 106 9.21 -9.04 4.02
CA SER A 106 9.53 -10.14 4.92
C SER A 106 10.96 -10.12 5.47
N SER A 107 11.81 -9.18 5.06
CA SER A 107 13.20 -9.11 5.56
C SER A 107 13.29 -8.72 7.04
N ARG A 108 12.23 -8.11 7.58
CA ARG A 108 12.01 -7.84 9.00
C ARG A 108 10.55 -8.18 9.35
N PRO A 109 10.22 -8.39 10.63
CA PRO A 109 8.85 -8.66 11.05
C PRO A 109 7.90 -7.54 10.60
N ALA A 110 6.87 -7.92 9.86
CA ALA A 110 5.78 -7.06 9.41
C ALA A 110 4.48 -7.87 9.38
N ALA A 111 3.34 -7.19 9.33
CA ALA A 111 2.05 -7.85 9.39
C ALA A 111 1.87 -8.85 8.25
N THR A 112 1.28 -10.00 8.56
CA THR A 112 1.02 -11.05 7.56
C THR A 112 -0.22 -11.84 7.93
N PHE A 113 -0.90 -12.37 6.92
CA PHE A 113 -1.88 -13.43 7.06
C PHE A 113 -1.24 -14.74 6.58
N THR A 114 -1.35 -15.81 7.37
CA THR A 114 -0.77 -17.12 7.06
C THR A 114 -1.89 -18.14 6.97
N ALA A 115 -1.89 -18.94 5.90
CA ALA A 115 -2.77 -20.08 5.75
C ALA A 115 -1.99 -21.26 5.18
N THR A 116 -2.30 -22.46 5.65
CA THR A 116 -1.75 -23.71 5.11
C THR A 116 -2.92 -24.55 4.58
N PHE A 117 -2.76 -25.03 3.36
CA PHE A 117 -3.77 -25.81 2.65
C PHE A 117 -3.19 -27.18 2.30
N ASP A 118 -3.95 -28.24 2.54
CA ASP A 118 -3.62 -29.57 2.05
C ASP A 118 -4.18 -29.72 0.63
N LEU A 119 -3.32 -29.49 -0.37
CA LEU A 119 -3.73 -29.44 -1.78
C LEU A 119 -3.44 -30.76 -2.49
N LEU A 120 -4.43 -31.30 -3.20
CA LEU A 120 -4.28 -32.50 -4.03
C LEU A 120 -3.82 -32.19 -5.45
N HIS A 121 -4.24 -31.04 -5.99
CA HIS A 121 -3.91 -30.61 -7.34
C HIS A 121 -3.68 -29.09 -7.34
N PRO A 122 -2.98 -28.57 -8.36
CA PRO A 122 -2.91 -27.13 -8.57
C PRO A 122 -4.30 -26.51 -8.52
N THR A 123 -4.45 -25.46 -7.70
CA THR A 123 -5.74 -24.82 -7.42
C THR A 123 -5.62 -23.33 -7.68
N LEU A 124 -6.46 -22.82 -8.59
CA LEU A 124 -6.51 -21.39 -8.89
C LEU A 124 -7.36 -20.69 -7.83
N VAL A 125 -6.77 -19.73 -7.12
CA VAL A 125 -7.45 -19.00 -6.05
C VAL A 125 -7.54 -17.51 -6.36
N GLU A 126 -8.64 -16.89 -5.97
CA GLU A 126 -8.75 -15.44 -5.84
C GLU A 126 -8.42 -15.06 -4.38
N VAL A 127 -7.39 -14.25 -4.22
CA VAL A 127 -7.05 -13.62 -2.94
C VAL A 127 -7.60 -12.22 -2.95
N THR A 128 -8.51 -11.93 -2.04
CA THR A 128 -9.09 -10.61 -1.81
C THR A 128 -8.55 -10.02 -0.52
N ALA A 129 -8.24 -8.73 -0.54
CA ALA A 129 -7.87 -7.94 0.62
C ALA A 129 -8.82 -6.75 0.80
N GLU A 130 -9.19 -6.43 2.04
CA GLU A 130 -9.97 -5.25 2.40
C GLU A 130 -9.38 -4.55 3.64
N GLY A 131 -9.15 -3.25 3.58
CA GLY A 131 -8.66 -2.46 4.71
C GLY A 131 -8.28 -1.03 4.31
N PRO A 132 -7.80 -0.19 5.24
CA PRO A 132 -7.57 -0.47 6.66
C PRO A 132 -8.86 -0.59 7.47
N LEU A 133 -8.96 -1.59 8.35
CA LEU A 133 -10.22 -1.89 9.06
C LEU A 133 -10.57 -0.87 10.16
N ALA A 134 -9.59 -0.15 10.71
CA ALA A 134 -9.87 0.91 11.71
C ALA A 134 -10.42 2.20 11.08
N TYR A 135 -10.32 2.34 9.75
CA TYR A 135 -10.78 3.53 9.03
C TYR A 135 -11.72 3.15 7.88
N PRO A 136 -12.98 2.73 8.17
CA PRO A 136 -13.92 2.26 7.15
C PRO A 136 -14.17 3.26 6.02
N ALA A 137 -14.14 4.58 6.31
CA ALA A 137 -14.30 5.64 5.32
C ALA A 137 -13.16 5.71 4.29
N SER A 138 -12.01 5.12 4.61
CA SER A 138 -10.83 5.03 3.74
C SER A 138 -10.53 3.58 3.34
N SER A 139 -11.43 2.64 3.66
CA SER A 139 -11.26 1.23 3.32
C SER A 139 -11.28 1.03 1.81
N GLN A 140 -10.38 0.19 1.34
CA GLN A 140 -10.19 -0.16 -0.06
C GLN A 140 -10.22 -1.68 -0.20
N ARG A 141 -10.51 -2.14 -1.41
CA ARG A 141 -10.52 -3.55 -1.75
C ARG A 141 -9.68 -3.80 -2.99
N ALA A 142 -8.87 -4.85 -2.95
CA ALA A 142 -8.14 -5.37 -4.09
C ALA A 142 -8.28 -6.89 -4.14
N SER A 143 -8.22 -7.47 -5.34
CA SER A 143 -8.05 -8.90 -5.49
C SER A 143 -7.01 -9.23 -6.55
N THR A 144 -6.42 -10.41 -6.41
CA THR A 144 -5.54 -11.00 -7.43
C THR A 144 -5.87 -12.49 -7.54
N THR A 145 -5.60 -13.06 -8.71
CA THR A 145 -5.76 -14.48 -8.95
C THR A 145 -4.39 -15.13 -9.10
N VAL A 146 -4.16 -16.23 -8.39
CA VAL A 146 -2.86 -16.91 -8.35
C VAL A 146 -3.04 -18.43 -8.24
N TRP A 147 -2.09 -19.18 -8.79
CA TRP A 147 -2.05 -20.63 -8.63
C TRP A 147 -1.39 -21.01 -7.31
N LEU A 148 -2.06 -21.89 -6.56
CA LEU A 148 -1.44 -22.63 -5.48
C LEU A 148 -1.07 -24.01 -6.00
N VAL A 149 0.18 -24.43 -5.80
CA VAL A 149 0.69 -25.72 -6.27
C VAL A 149 1.02 -26.58 -5.04
N PRO A 150 0.53 -27.84 -4.97
CA PRO A 150 0.82 -28.74 -3.86
C PRO A 150 2.31 -28.79 -3.49
N GLY A 151 2.62 -28.56 -2.20
CA GLY A 151 3.98 -28.62 -1.65
C GLY A 151 4.87 -27.42 -1.98
N GLN A 152 4.37 -26.43 -2.71
CA GLN A 152 5.13 -25.25 -3.11
C GLN A 152 4.73 -24.04 -2.26
N ASP A 153 5.47 -23.83 -1.18
CA ASP A 153 5.25 -22.74 -0.23
C ASP A 153 5.53 -21.35 -0.83
N MET A 154 4.74 -20.35 -0.42
CA MET A 154 4.92 -18.94 -0.75
C MET A 154 5.19 -18.11 0.52
N THR A 155 6.37 -18.30 1.10
CA THR A 155 6.71 -17.86 2.47
C THR A 155 7.66 -16.65 2.59
N ASN A 156 8.19 -16.13 1.48
CA ASN A 156 8.92 -14.84 1.47
C ASN A 156 7.94 -13.68 1.68
N ASP A 157 7.85 -12.74 0.74
CA ASP A 157 6.81 -11.71 0.76
C ASP A 157 5.41 -12.30 0.58
N GLY A 158 5.33 -13.51 0.00
CA GLY A 158 4.09 -14.20 -0.30
C GLY A 158 3.31 -13.49 -1.39
N ILE A 159 1.99 -13.45 -1.26
CA ILE A 159 1.09 -12.72 -2.15
C ILE A 159 0.90 -11.31 -1.59
N VAL A 160 1.35 -10.29 -2.32
CA VAL A 160 1.25 -8.89 -1.91
C VAL A 160 0.09 -8.21 -2.65
N LEU A 161 -0.85 -7.64 -1.90
CA LEU A 161 -1.95 -6.82 -2.43
C LEU A 161 -1.76 -5.36 -2.06
N HIS A 162 -1.69 -4.49 -3.07
CA HIS A 162 -1.58 -3.05 -2.89
C HIS A 162 -2.96 -2.40 -2.82
N LEU A 163 -3.20 -1.60 -1.79
CA LEU A 163 -4.38 -0.77 -1.62
C LEU A 163 -4.02 0.70 -1.85
N TYR A 164 -4.76 1.38 -2.73
CA TYR A 164 -4.52 2.77 -3.09
C TYR A 164 -5.32 3.72 -2.20
N GLY A 165 -4.67 4.71 -1.61
CA GLY A 165 -5.38 5.86 -1.02
C GLY A 165 -4.69 6.49 0.17
N TYR A 166 -5.42 7.44 0.78
CA TYR A 166 -5.03 8.09 2.03
C TYR A 166 -6.16 8.01 3.05
N ILE A 167 -5.79 7.89 4.32
CA ILE A 167 -6.67 8.15 5.45
C ILE A 167 -6.72 9.67 5.64
N VAL A 168 -7.90 10.26 5.49
CA VAL A 168 -8.12 11.69 5.67
C VAL A 168 -9.15 11.91 6.78
N GLN A 169 -8.72 12.52 7.87
CA GLN A 169 -9.56 12.75 9.05
C GLN A 169 -9.67 14.24 9.33
N ILE A 170 -10.90 14.72 9.48
CA ILE A 170 -11.18 16.08 9.95
C ILE A 170 -11.16 16.04 11.48
N GLU A 171 -10.16 16.67 12.09
CA GLU A 171 -9.99 16.71 13.55
C GLU A 171 -10.71 17.91 14.18
N TYR A 172 -10.84 19.00 13.43
CA TYR A 172 -11.56 20.19 13.87
C TYR A 172 -12.24 20.89 12.67
N PRO A 173 -13.48 21.38 12.81
CA PRO A 173 -14.38 21.20 13.95
C PRO A 173 -14.74 19.72 14.19
N GLN A 174 -15.00 19.34 15.45
CA GLN A 174 -15.32 17.94 15.76
C GLN A 174 -16.63 17.55 15.09
N SER A 175 -16.64 16.40 14.40
CA SER A 175 -17.82 15.94 13.67
C SER A 175 -19.03 15.84 14.60
N GLY A 176 -20.15 16.45 14.18
CA GLY A 176 -21.39 16.48 14.96
C GLY A 176 -21.53 17.69 15.88
N GLU A 177 -20.47 18.46 16.14
CA GLU A 177 -20.61 19.75 16.82
C GLU A 177 -21.31 20.77 15.91
N PRO A 178 -22.31 21.52 16.42
CA PRO A 178 -22.91 22.58 15.64
C PRO A 178 -21.93 23.74 15.46
N LEU A 179 -21.98 24.35 14.27
CA LEU A 179 -21.24 25.57 13.97
C LEU A 179 -22.18 26.77 14.07
N ILE A 180 -21.63 27.93 14.41
CA ILE A 180 -22.41 29.16 14.53
C ILE A 180 -22.25 29.96 13.24
N ALA A 181 -23.36 30.39 12.66
CA ALA A 181 -23.37 31.22 11.48
C ALA A 181 -22.56 32.50 11.72
N LYS A 182 -21.77 32.88 10.71
CA LYS A 182 -20.86 34.03 10.73
C LYS A 182 -19.65 33.94 11.66
N ASP A 183 -19.41 32.79 12.31
CA ASP A 183 -18.14 32.58 13.01
C ASP A 183 -17.02 32.28 12.00
N ASP A 184 -15.83 32.78 12.31
CA ASP A 184 -14.59 32.33 11.67
C ASP A 184 -14.12 31.04 12.33
N VAL A 185 -14.04 29.96 11.55
CA VAL A 185 -13.67 28.63 12.04
C VAL A 185 -12.44 28.14 11.29
N ILE A 186 -11.56 27.42 11.98
CA ILE A 186 -10.43 26.74 11.35
C ILE A 186 -10.88 25.32 11.00
N LEU A 187 -10.75 24.93 9.74
CA LEU A 187 -10.76 23.52 9.34
C LEU A 187 -9.37 22.94 9.60
N ARG A 188 -9.29 21.85 10.35
CA ARG A 188 -8.07 21.07 10.58
C ARG A 188 -8.29 19.62 10.19
N ALA A 189 -7.37 19.08 9.39
CA ALA A 189 -7.39 17.69 9.00
C ALA A 189 -5.99 17.06 9.06
N VAL A 190 -5.95 15.76 9.34
CA VAL A 190 -4.72 14.97 9.24
C VAL A 190 -4.84 14.00 8.07
N VAL A 191 -3.75 13.88 7.33
CA VAL A 191 -3.62 12.96 6.20
C VAL A 191 -2.55 11.93 6.54
N ARG A 192 -2.89 10.65 6.39
CA ARG A 192 -1.98 9.51 6.59
C ARG A 192 -2.05 8.59 5.38
N THR A 193 -0.97 7.85 5.11
CA THR A 193 -1.04 6.69 4.21
C THR A 193 -2.02 5.66 4.76
N LEU A 194 -2.51 4.72 3.94
CA LEU A 194 -3.32 3.60 4.44
C LEU A 194 -2.58 2.75 5.49
N SER A 195 -1.25 2.76 5.50
CA SER A 195 -0.43 2.08 6.52
C SER A 195 -0.23 2.90 7.81
N GLY A 196 -0.79 4.11 7.90
CA GLY A 196 -0.82 4.94 9.11
C GLY A 196 0.27 6.02 9.20
N ALA A 197 1.22 6.06 8.26
CA ALA A 197 2.30 7.02 8.30
C ALA A 197 1.83 8.44 7.95
N LEU A 198 2.34 9.44 8.65
CA LEU A 198 1.96 10.84 8.45
C LEU A 198 2.44 11.38 7.09
N VAL A 199 1.54 12.05 6.39
CA VAL A 199 1.86 12.86 5.21
C VAL A 199 2.26 14.25 5.69
N ARG A 200 3.52 14.63 5.42
CA ARG A 200 4.09 15.91 5.89
C ARG A 200 5.17 16.45 4.96
N PRO A 201 5.50 17.74 5.00
CA PRO A 201 6.59 18.29 4.21
C PRO A 201 7.91 17.58 4.53
N HIS A 202 8.69 17.27 3.49
CA HIS A 202 10.02 16.64 3.60
C HIS A 202 10.02 15.22 4.21
N GLY A 203 8.86 14.57 4.39
CA GLY A 203 8.78 13.14 4.74
C GLY A 203 8.96 12.22 3.53
N ASP A 204 8.98 10.90 3.75
CA ASP A 204 8.98 9.92 2.65
C ASP A 204 7.70 10.05 1.80
N TRP A 205 6.57 10.35 2.45
CA TRP A 205 5.32 10.80 1.81
C TRP A 205 5.22 12.32 1.90
N ASP A 206 5.97 13.00 1.02
CA ASP A 206 6.13 14.45 1.03
C ASP A 206 4.87 15.18 0.56
N SER A 207 4.19 15.85 1.50
CA SER A 207 2.94 16.59 1.23
C SER A 207 3.08 17.68 0.17
N ARG A 208 4.29 18.19 -0.11
CA ARG A 208 4.53 19.22 -1.13
C ARG A 208 4.27 18.71 -2.55
N LYS A 209 4.21 17.39 -2.74
CA LYS A 209 3.91 16.72 -4.00
C LYS A 209 2.45 16.30 -4.12
N ILE A 210 1.64 16.57 -3.10
CA ILE A 210 0.27 16.10 -2.95
C ILE A 210 -0.65 17.32 -2.91
N HIS A 211 -1.74 17.29 -3.68
CA HIS A 211 -2.75 18.34 -3.65
C HIS A 211 -3.70 18.09 -2.48
N ILE A 212 -3.54 18.86 -1.41
CA ILE A 212 -4.36 18.77 -0.20
C ILE A 212 -5.18 20.05 -0.05
N TYR A 213 -6.51 19.92 -0.09
CA TYR A 213 -7.43 21.05 -0.02
C TYR A 213 -8.74 20.68 0.66
N GLY A 214 -9.41 21.68 1.22
CA GLY A 214 -10.76 21.59 1.77
C GLY A 214 -11.81 22.10 0.79
N GLU A 215 -13.04 21.66 0.95
CA GLU A 215 -14.20 22.14 0.24
C GLU A 215 -15.34 22.36 1.24
N LEU A 216 -15.86 23.58 1.26
CA LEU A 216 -17.08 23.94 1.98
C LEU A 216 -18.27 23.71 1.06
N MET A 217 -19.22 22.89 1.50
CA MET A 217 -20.37 22.48 0.69
C MET A 217 -21.70 22.74 1.38
N ILE A 218 -22.72 23.08 0.57
CA ILE A 218 -24.14 23.02 0.93
C ILE A 218 -24.81 22.05 -0.04
N GLY A 219 -25.39 20.98 0.50
CA GLY A 219 -25.81 19.83 -0.32
C GLY A 219 -24.62 19.28 -1.10
N GLU A 220 -24.75 19.21 -2.43
CA GLU A 220 -23.68 18.76 -3.33
C GLU A 220 -22.89 19.92 -3.98
N ARG A 221 -23.29 21.17 -3.71
CA ARG A 221 -22.64 22.35 -4.27
C ARG A 221 -21.42 22.72 -3.44
N VAL A 222 -20.25 22.79 -4.09
CA VAL A 222 -19.04 23.40 -3.52
C VAL A 222 -19.22 24.92 -3.56
N LEU A 223 -19.23 25.55 -2.38
CA LEU A 223 -19.28 27.01 -2.24
C LEU A 223 -17.88 27.61 -2.34
N GLU A 224 -16.93 26.99 -1.65
CA GLU A 224 -15.57 27.49 -1.53
C GLU A 224 -14.59 26.31 -1.49
N ARG A 225 -13.43 26.51 -2.11
CA ARG A 225 -12.29 25.60 -1.99
C ARG A 225 -11.22 26.27 -1.13
N LEU A 226 -10.86 25.58 -0.05
CA LEU A 226 -9.95 26.05 0.98
C LEU A 226 -8.54 25.50 0.70
N GLN A 227 -7.56 26.37 0.50
CA GLN A 227 -6.16 25.94 0.45
C GLN A 227 -5.70 25.60 1.86
N LEU A 228 -5.42 24.33 2.12
CA LEU A 228 -4.91 23.89 3.40
C LEU A 228 -3.39 24.06 3.46
N PHE A 229 -2.89 24.54 4.59
CA PHE A 229 -1.46 24.70 4.87
C PHE A 229 -1.03 23.77 6.01
N TYR A 230 0.18 23.21 5.91
CA TYR A 230 0.69 22.32 6.93
C TYR A 230 1.13 23.10 8.18
N ASN A 231 0.62 22.69 9.34
CA ASN A 231 0.99 23.18 10.66
C ASN A 231 1.92 22.16 11.34
N ASN A 232 3.19 22.52 11.52
CA ASN A 232 4.21 21.64 12.08
C ASN A 232 3.92 21.23 13.53
N ASP A 233 3.44 22.15 14.37
CA ASP A 233 3.22 21.91 15.79
C ASP A 233 2.12 20.87 16.04
N ARG A 234 1.14 20.81 15.12
CA ARG A 234 -0.02 19.92 15.20
C ARG A 234 0.05 18.74 14.25
N SER A 235 1.07 18.67 13.39
CA SER A 235 1.17 17.67 12.32
C SER A 235 -0.11 17.50 11.49
N SER A 236 -0.73 18.63 11.13
CA SER A 236 -2.04 18.68 10.46
C SER A 236 -2.08 19.76 9.39
N PHE A 237 -3.13 19.75 8.57
CA PHE A 237 -3.41 20.70 7.50
C PHE A 237 -4.57 21.60 7.91
N GLU A 238 -4.36 22.92 7.83
CA GLU A 238 -5.30 23.92 8.35
C GLU A 238 -5.69 24.97 7.30
N ALA A 239 -6.95 25.40 7.32
CA ALA A 239 -7.42 26.60 6.62
C ALA A 239 -8.57 27.26 7.40
N PRO A 240 -8.60 28.59 7.49
CA PRO A 240 -9.79 29.29 7.98
C PRO A 240 -10.92 29.21 6.94
N PHE A 241 -12.17 29.21 7.40
CA PHE A 241 -13.35 29.41 6.57
C PHE A 241 -14.44 30.13 7.36
N PHE A 242 -15.34 30.78 6.63
CA PHE A 242 -16.48 31.48 7.21
C PHE A 242 -17.72 30.60 7.19
N VAL A 243 -18.40 30.47 8.33
CA VAL A 243 -19.64 29.67 8.40
C VAL A 243 -20.78 30.44 7.73
N PRO A 244 -21.44 29.89 6.69
CA PRO A 244 -22.52 30.58 5.98
C PRO A 244 -23.74 30.82 6.86
N LEU A 245 -24.68 31.63 6.39
CA LEU A 245 -25.93 31.88 7.11
C LEU A 245 -26.76 30.59 7.20
N SER A 246 -27.43 30.39 8.33
CA SER A 246 -28.32 29.24 8.54
C SER A 246 -29.43 29.17 7.48
N ASN A 247 -29.93 30.32 6.99
CA ASN A 247 -30.93 30.38 5.92
C ASN A 247 -30.41 29.87 4.56
N ASP A 248 -29.10 30.01 4.30
CA ASP A 248 -28.48 29.53 3.07
C ASP A 248 -28.16 28.02 3.18
N ALA A 249 -27.99 27.52 4.41
CA ALA A 249 -27.64 26.15 4.74
C ALA A 249 -28.65 25.51 5.71
N PRO A 250 -29.94 25.37 5.33
CA PRO A 250 -30.98 24.86 6.24
C PRO A 250 -30.70 23.43 6.73
N ASP A 251 -30.04 22.61 5.89
CA ASP A 251 -29.62 21.26 6.23
C ASP A 251 -28.20 21.18 6.82
N GLY A 252 -27.61 22.34 7.15
CA GLY A 252 -26.22 22.49 7.56
C GLY A 252 -25.23 22.48 6.39
N ILE A 253 -23.94 22.47 6.74
CA ILE A 253 -22.84 22.44 5.78
C ILE A 253 -22.13 21.08 5.82
N THR A 254 -21.39 20.77 4.77
CA THR A 254 -20.44 19.68 4.75
C THR A 254 -19.05 20.22 4.48
N LEU A 255 -18.08 19.81 5.31
CA LEU A 255 -16.66 19.99 5.01
C LEU A 255 -16.14 18.69 4.39
N ARG A 256 -15.50 18.82 3.24
CA ARG A 256 -14.80 17.73 2.57
C ARG A 256 -13.32 18.08 2.46
N VAL A 257 -12.44 17.18 2.84
CA VAL A 257 -10.99 17.33 2.64
C VAL A 257 -10.55 16.27 1.65
N VAL A 258 -9.80 16.69 0.64
CA VAL A 258 -9.27 15.82 -0.42
C VAL A 258 -7.76 15.85 -0.35
N ALA A 259 -7.15 14.67 -0.33
CA ALA A 259 -5.72 14.47 -0.57
C ALA A 259 -5.57 13.73 -1.91
N ALA A 260 -4.93 14.37 -2.87
CA ALA A 260 -4.78 13.85 -4.22
C ALA A 260 -3.31 13.83 -4.65
N ASP A 261 -2.78 12.62 -4.89
CA ASP A 261 -1.46 12.39 -5.45
C ASP A 261 -1.58 11.68 -6.81
N PRO A 262 -1.66 12.44 -7.92
CA PRO A 262 -1.75 11.86 -9.26
C PRO A 262 -0.53 11.04 -9.66
N SER A 263 0.64 11.26 -9.03
CA SER A 263 1.88 10.60 -9.39
C SER A 263 1.95 9.16 -8.89
N SER A 264 1.38 8.90 -7.71
CA SER A 264 1.27 7.55 -7.14
C SER A 264 -0.12 6.92 -7.34
N GLY A 265 -1.11 7.70 -7.78
CA GLY A 265 -2.50 7.27 -7.89
C GLY A 265 -3.21 7.15 -6.53
N ASN A 266 -2.60 7.62 -5.44
CA ASN A 266 -3.22 7.62 -4.12
C ASN A 266 -4.15 8.83 -3.97
N PHE A 267 -5.41 8.56 -3.65
CA PHE A 267 -6.43 9.57 -3.34
C PHE A 267 -7.12 9.25 -2.02
N GLY A 268 -7.46 10.27 -1.24
CA GLY A 268 -8.22 10.12 -0.01
C GLY A 268 -9.19 11.26 0.18
N VAL A 269 -10.35 10.94 0.76
CA VAL A 269 -11.41 11.91 1.02
C VAL A 269 -11.92 11.73 2.44
N GLY A 270 -11.90 12.81 3.21
CA GLY A 270 -12.59 12.92 4.49
C GLY A 270 -13.80 13.81 4.35
N LYS A 271 -14.96 13.44 4.91
CA LYS A 271 -16.20 14.22 4.84
C LYS A 271 -16.86 14.25 6.21
N ALA A 272 -17.29 15.43 6.65
CA ALA A 272 -18.06 15.60 7.88
C ALA A 272 -19.17 16.64 7.68
N LYS A 273 -20.35 16.36 8.23
CA LYS A 273 -21.52 17.23 8.14
C LYS A 273 -21.75 17.95 9.47
N TYR A 274 -22.06 19.23 9.40
CA TYR A 274 -22.19 20.12 10.56
C TYR A 274 -23.51 20.90 10.48
N PRO A 275 -24.37 20.83 11.51
CA PRO A 275 -25.49 21.75 11.65
C PRO A 275 -24.99 23.19 11.78
N VAL A 276 -25.74 24.16 11.25
CA VAL A 276 -25.44 25.59 11.38
C VAL A 276 -26.53 26.28 12.20
N LEU A 277 -26.15 26.83 13.34
CA LEU A 277 -27.03 27.56 14.26
C LEU A 277 -26.86 29.07 14.10
N THR A 278 -27.90 29.84 14.40
CA THR A 278 -27.84 31.31 14.29
C THR A 278 -27.11 31.96 15.47
N GLU A 279 -27.21 31.38 16.68
CA GLU A 279 -26.60 31.90 17.90
C GLU A 279 -26.14 30.75 18.83
N ARG A 280 -25.17 31.02 19.71
CA ARG A 280 -24.81 30.10 20.79
C ARG A 280 -25.92 30.08 21.82
N LEU A 281 -26.62 28.95 21.96
CA LEU A 281 -27.55 28.76 23.09
C LEU A 281 -26.73 28.83 24.41
N PRO A 282 -27.19 29.59 25.43
CA PRO A 282 -26.48 29.66 26.70
C PRO A 282 -26.43 28.28 27.35
N PRO A 283 -25.31 27.92 28.03
CA PRO A 283 -25.20 26.62 28.69
C PRO A 283 -26.33 26.46 29.70
N LYS A 284 -27.03 25.32 29.64
CA LYS A 284 -28.06 24.96 30.61
C LYS A 284 -27.38 24.85 31.97
N LYS A 285 -27.66 25.79 32.88
CA LYS A 285 -27.15 25.72 34.26
C LYS A 285 -27.60 24.38 34.89
N PRO A 286 -26.70 23.69 35.61
CA PRO A 286 -27.04 22.46 36.32
C PRO A 286 -28.10 22.69 37.40
#